data_AF-A0A0P0X769-F1
#
_entry.id   AF-A0A0P0X769-F1
#
_cell.length_a   1.000
_cell.length_b   1.000
_cell.length_c   1.000
_cell.angle_alpha   90.00
_cell.angle_beta   90.00
_cell.angle_gamma   90.00
#
_symmetry.space_group_name_H-M   'P 1'
#
loop_
_entity.id
_entity.type
_entity.pdbx_description
1 polymer ?
#
loop_
_entity_poly.entity_id
_entity_poly.type
_entity_poly.pdbx_seq_one_letter_code
_entity_poly.pdbx_strand_id
1 'polypeptide(L)'
;KQTKEEREEKRIRARRRMLGNIRLIGELYKKRMLTERIMHECIKKLLGNYQNPDEENIEALCKLMSTIGEMIDHAKAKEHMDAYFDIMLKLSTSQQLSSRVRFMLRDSIDLRKNKWQQRRKVEGPKKIDEVHRDAAQERHAQSSRLARGSVVGSGPRRGAAPMDYGPRGSAAALASPSSQQVGHRGMPSHSRGFGTQDIR
;
A
#
# COMPACT_ATOMS: atom_id res chain seq x y z
N LYS A 1 -25.74 41.51 10.57
CA LYS A 1 -25.90 40.08 10.95
C LYS A 1 -25.02 39.27 10.02
N GLN A 2 -24.14 38.42 10.55
CA GLN A 2 -23.22 37.59 9.75
C GLN A 2 -24.02 36.59 8.88
N THR A 3 -23.66 36.42 7.61
CA THR A 3 -24.37 35.50 6.70
C THR A 3 -24.11 34.04 7.10
N LYS A 4 -25.00 33.13 6.67
CA LYS A 4 -24.82 31.68 6.94
C LYS A 4 -23.52 31.17 6.34
N GLU A 5 -23.18 31.64 5.14
CA GLU A 5 -21.97 31.29 4.40
C GLU A 5 -20.70 31.75 5.14
N GLU A 6 -20.62 33.01 5.58
CA GLU A 6 -19.47 33.50 6.36
C GLU A 6 -19.25 32.71 7.66
N ARG A 7 -20.34 32.25 8.31
CA ARG A 7 -20.25 31.43 9.52
C ARG A 7 -19.72 30.03 9.21
N GLU A 8 -20.13 29.45 8.10
CA GLU A 8 -19.67 28.13 7.64
C GLU A 8 -18.20 28.17 7.24
N GLU A 9 -17.77 29.16 6.46
CA GLU A 9 -16.36 29.35 6.10
C GLU A 9 -15.46 29.51 7.33
N LYS A 10 -15.91 30.29 8.33
CA LYS A 10 -15.17 30.44 9.59
C LYS A 10 -15.05 29.12 10.33
N ARG A 11 -16.11 28.31 10.34
CA ARG A 11 -16.11 26.97 10.95
C ARG A 11 -15.13 26.03 10.23
N ILE A 12 -15.14 26.01 8.90
CA ILE A 12 -14.21 25.19 8.09
C ILE A 12 -12.76 25.62 8.35
N ARG A 13 -12.48 26.92 8.35
CA ARG A 13 -11.13 27.47 8.61
C ARG A 13 -10.64 27.11 10.02
N ALA A 14 -11.50 27.26 11.02
CA ALA A 14 -11.18 26.90 12.40
C ALA A 14 -10.90 25.39 12.54
N ARG A 15 -11.71 24.55 11.88
CA ARG A 15 -11.54 23.09 11.87
C ARG A 15 -10.22 22.68 11.21
N ARG A 16 -9.90 23.23 10.05
CA ARG A 16 -8.62 22.94 9.35
C ARG A 16 -7.42 23.31 10.21
N ARG A 17 -7.47 24.47 10.89
CA ARG A 17 -6.43 24.89 11.84
C ARG A 17 -6.32 23.94 13.03
N MET A 18 -7.45 23.52 13.60
CA MET A 18 -7.49 22.56 14.71
C MET A 18 -6.82 21.23 14.34
N LEU A 19 -7.14 20.68 13.16
CA LEU A 19 -6.53 19.43 12.69
C LEU A 19 -5.03 19.57 12.43
N GLY A 20 -4.60 20.71 11.88
CA GLY A 20 -3.17 21.04 11.73
C GLY A 20 -2.44 21.10 13.08
N ASN A 21 -3.05 21.75 14.07
CA ASN A 21 -2.49 21.84 15.42
C ASN A 21 -2.34 20.45 16.07
N ILE A 22 -3.32 19.56 15.90
CA ILE A 22 -3.25 18.19 16.45
C ILE A 22 -2.09 17.40 15.85
N ARG A 23 -1.85 17.53 14.54
CA ARG A 23 -0.71 16.88 13.88
C ARG A 23 0.62 17.42 14.42
N LEU A 24 0.72 18.74 14.57
CA LEU A 24 1.92 19.38 15.16
C LEU A 24 2.15 18.91 16.60
N ILE A 25 1.10 18.86 17.42
CA ILE A 25 1.16 18.38 18.81
C ILE A 25 1.70 16.93 18.86
N GLY A 26 1.26 16.06 17.96
CA GLY A 26 1.79 14.70 17.84
C GLY A 26 3.29 14.67 17.57
N GLU A 27 3.79 15.51 16.66
CA GLU A 27 5.23 15.61 16.38
C GLU A 27 6.03 16.19 17.56
N LEU A 28 5.48 17.19 18.27
CA LEU A 28 6.10 17.75 19.48
C LEU A 28 6.19 16.71 20.61
N TYR A 29 5.19 15.85 20.76
CA TYR A 29 5.19 14.78 21.75
C TYR A 29 6.32 13.76 21.51
N LYS A 30 6.59 13.39 20.25
CA LYS A 30 7.75 12.54 19.89
C LYS A 30 9.07 13.15 20.32
N LYS A 31 9.17 14.49 20.28
CA LYS A 31 10.35 15.24 20.73
C LYS A 31 10.39 15.46 22.25
N ARG A 32 9.49 14.81 23.01
CA ARG A 32 9.36 14.91 24.48
C ARG A 32 9.10 16.34 24.97
N MET A 33 8.50 17.18 24.14
CA MET A 33 8.17 18.57 24.48
C MET A 33 6.79 18.74 25.12
N LEU A 34 5.98 17.66 25.14
CA LEU A 34 4.63 17.66 25.66
C LEU A 34 4.42 16.45 26.58
N THR A 35 3.44 16.57 27.46
CA THR A 35 3.05 15.50 28.38
C THR A 35 1.95 14.63 27.78
N GLU A 36 1.89 13.36 28.21
CA GLU A 36 0.90 12.37 27.78
C GLU A 36 -0.55 12.84 28.02
N ARG A 37 -0.80 13.59 29.10
CA ARG A 37 -2.10 14.19 29.40
C ARG A 37 -2.65 15.00 28.23
N ILE A 38 -1.81 15.79 27.55
CA ILE A 38 -2.22 16.60 26.39
C ILE A 38 -2.61 15.70 25.21
N MET A 39 -1.94 14.55 25.05
CA MET A 39 -2.26 13.60 23.98
C MET A 39 -3.62 12.94 24.19
N HIS A 40 -3.95 12.55 25.42
CA HIS A 40 -5.26 12.01 25.74
C HIS A 40 -6.39 13.01 25.48
N GLU A 41 -6.20 14.29 25.78
CA GLU A 41 -7.18 15.34 25.44
C GLU A 41 -7.36 15.48 23.93
N CYS A 42 -6.27 15.41 23.15
CA CYS A 42 -6.36 15.43 21.69
C CYS A 42 -7.15 14.23 21.16
N ILE A 43 -6.89 13.02 21.67
CA ILE A 43 -7.59 11.79 21.27
C ILE A 43 -9.08 11.89 21.59
N LYS A 44 -9.44 12.30 22.80
CA LYS A 44 -10.84 12.50 23.21
C LYS A 44 -11.56 13.51 22.31
N LYS A 45 -10.88 14.61 21.95
CA LYS A 45 -11.42 15.63 21.05
C LYS A 45 -11.65 15.14 19.62
N LEU A 46 -10.79 14.24 19.13
CA LEU A 46 -10.94 13.63 17.80
C LEU A 46 -12.06 12.58 17.77
N LEU A 47 -12.17 11.74 18.81
CA LEU A 47 -13.24 10.77 18.92
C LEU A 47 -14.62 11.44 18.99
N GLY A 48 -14.71 12.56 19.70
CA GLY A 48 -15.88 13.44 19.67
C GLY A 48 -17.20 12.71 19.93
N ASN A 49 -18.23 13.03 19.14
CA ASN A 49 -19.53 12.36 19.21
C ASN A 49 -19.55 11.12 18.30
N TYR A 50 -19.57 9.93 18.90
CA TYR A 50 -19.61 8.66 18.17
C TYR A 50 -20.91 8.44 17.37
N GLN A 51 -21.98 9.18 17.66
CA GLN A 51 -23.25 9.07 16.94
C GLN A 51 -23.20 9.71 15.55
N ASN A 52 -22.39 10.76 15.39
CA ASN A 52 -22.16 11.43 14.11
C ASN A 52 -20.66 11.71 13.92
N PRO A 53 -19.87 10.67 13.63
CA PRO A 53 -18.42 10.77 13.56
C PRO A 53 -18.00 11.57 12.33
N ASP A 54 -17.06 12.49 12.53
CA ASP A 54 -16.49 13.30 11.45
C ASP A 54 -15.30 12.57 10.82
N GLU A 55 -15.39 12.24 9.54
CA GLU A 55 -14.36 11.46 8.84
C GLU A 55 -12.96 12.09 8.94
N GLU A 56 -12.85 13.41 8.87
CA GLU A 56 -11.55 14.09 8.95
C GLU A 56 -10.91 13.94 10.33
N ASN A 57 -11.74 14.00 11.38
CA ASN A 57 -11.28 13.77 12.75
C ASN A 57 -10.83 12.33 12.95
N ILE A 58 -11.57 11.36 12.42
CA ILE A 58 -11.21 9.94 12.53
C ILE A 58 -9.92 9.64 11.72
N GLU A 59 -9.77 10.20 10.53
CA GLU A 59 -8.50 10.09 9.80
C GLU A 59 -7.33 10.69 10.58
N ALA A 60 -7.53 11.85 11.19
CA ALA A 60 -6.51 12.50 12.02
C ALA A 60 -6.18 11.67 13.27
N LEU A 61 -7.16 11.02 13.88
CA LEU A 61 -6.97 10.09 15.00
C LEU A 61 -6.11 8.90 14.58
N CYS A 62 -6.43 8.23 13.47
CA CYS A 62 -5.65 7.09 12.99
C CYS A 62 -4.19 7.50 12.70
N LYS A 63 -3.98 8.66 12.06
CA LYS A 63 -2.64 9.22 11.82
C LYS A 63 -1.91 9.51 13.14
N LEU A 64 -2.59 10.13 14.10
CA LEU A 64 -2.01 10.41 15.42
C LEU A 64 -1.59 9.13 16.14
N MET A 65 -2.48 8.12 16.18
CA MET A 65 -2.21 6.82 16.79
C MET A 65 -1.02 6.11 16.13
N SER A 66 -0.90 6.18 14.80
CA SER A 66 0.25 5.59 14.09
C SER A 66 1.58 6.23 14.46
N THR A 67 1.55 7.49 14.91
CA THR A 67 2.74 8.29 15.22
C THR A 67 3.18 8.16 16.68
N ILE A 68 2.22 8.18 17.62
CA ILE A 68 2.51 8.26 19.06
C ILE A 68 1.97 7.08 19.86
N GLY A 69 1.23 6.17 19.25
CA GLY A 69 0.51 5.10 19.94
C GLY A 69 1.42 4.19 20.77
N GLU A 70 2.56 3.78 20.21
CA GLU A 70 3.57 2.99 20.94
C GLU A 70 4.06 3.68 22.22
N MET A 71 4.18 5.02 22.18
CA MET A 71 4.72 5.80 23.29
C MET A 71 3.72 6.00 24.45
N ILE A 72 2.41 5.84 24.19
CA ILE A 72 1.34 6.05 25.18
C ILE A 72 0.64 4.74 25.59
N ASP A 73 0.88 3.64 24.87
CA ASP A 73 0.25 2.34 25.17
C ASP A 73 1.09 1.52 26.14
N HIS A 74 1.03 1.90 27.41
CA HIS A 74 1.69 1.21 28.52
C HIS A 74 0.71 0.84 29.63
N ALA A 75 1.14 -0.04 30.55
CA ALA A 75 0.29 -0.63 31.60
C ALA A 75 -0.56 0.40 32.39
N LYS A 76 -0.01 1.57 32.73
CA LYS A 76 -0.72 2.62 33.48
C LYS A 76 -1.83 3.32 32.68
N ALA A 77 -1.74 3.33 31.36
CA ALA A 77 -2.69 3.98 30.45
C ALA A 77 -3.57 2.95 29.73
N LYS A 78 -3.46 1.67 30.10
CA LYS A 78 -4.14 0.55 29.44
C LYS A 78 -5.66 0.77 29.38
N GLU A 79 -6.27 1.19 30.49
CA GLU A 79 -7.72 1.45 30.54
C GLU A 79 -8.15 2.54 29.55
N HIS A 80 -7.38 3.63 29.45
CA HIS A 80 -7.65 4.69 28.47
C HIS A 80 -7.50 4.18 27.03
N MET A 81 -6.42 3.46 26.76
CA MET A 81 -6.14 2.93 25.43
C MET A 81 -7.17 1.89 25.00
N ASP A 82 -7.58 1.01 25.89
CA ASP A 82 -8.64 0.02 25.63
C ASP A 82 -9.96 0.73 25.33
N ALA A 83 -10.34 1.74 26.12
CA ALA A 83 -11.55 2.53 25.87
C ALA A 83 -11.52 3.24 24.49
N TYR A 84 -10.38 3.82 24.09
CA TYR A 84 -10.28 4.45 22.77
C TYR A 84 -10.42 3.43 21.64
N PHE A 85 -9.77 2.28 21.76
CA PHE A 85 -9.79 1.24 20.73
C PHE A 85 -11.14 0.51 20.66
N ASP A 86 -11.89 0.42 21.75
CA ASP A 86 -13.27 -0.07 21.75
C ASP A 86 -14.19 0.85 20.95
N ILE A 87 -14.02 2.18 21.09
CA ILE A 87 -14.76 3.15 20.27
C ILE A 87 -14.34 3.04 18.80
N MET A 88 -13.03 2.97 18.52
CA MET A 88 -12.52 2.79 17.16
C MET A 88 -13.04 1.50 16.52
N LEU A 89 -13.19 0.42 17.29
CA LEU A 89 -13.75 -0.84 16.82
C LEU A 89 -15.22 -0.68 16.42
N LYS A 90 -16.04 -0.05 17.27
CA LYS A 90 -17.46 0.24 16.96
C LYS A 90 -17.59 1.11 15.70
N LEU A 91 -16.73 2.12 15.56
CA LEU A 91 -16.70 2.99 14.38
C LEU A 91 -16.28 2.21 13.11
N SER A 92 -15.37 1.24 13.22
CA SER A 92 -14.89 0.45 12.08
C SER A 92 -15.98 -0.43 11.42
N THR A 93 -17.10 -0.64 12.12
CA THR A 93 -18.27 -1.37 11.63
C THR A 93 -19.45 -0.46 11.27
N SER A 94 -19.40 0.83 11.63
CA SER A 94 -20.48 1.78 11.40
C SER A 94 -20.68 2.10 9.92
N GLN A 95 -21.92 2.05 9.41
CA GLN A 95 -22.21 2.43 8.01
C GLN A 95 -22.22 3.96 7.78
N GLN A 96 -22.07 4.75 8.85
CA GLN A 96 -21.98 6.22 8.75
C GLN A 96 -20.60 6.69 8.24
N LEU A 97 -19.60 5.81 8.23
CA LEU A 97 -18.25 6.11 7.77
C LEU A 97 -17.98 5.45 6.42
N SER A 98 -17.28 6.16 5.55
CA SER A 98 -16.78 5.61 4.29
C SER A 98 -15.92 4.37 4.51
N SER A 99 -15.95 3.45 3.54
CA SER A 99 -15.14 2.23 3.60
C SER A 99 -13.65 2.54 3.80
N ARG A 100 -13.14 3.61 3.18
CA ARG A 100 -11.76 4.10 3.37
C ARG A 100 -11.45 4.34 4.85
N VAL A 101 -12.27 5.12 5.56
CA VAL A 101 -12.05 5.44 6.98
C VAL A 101 -12.19 4.20 7.85
N ARG A 102 -13.15 3.31 7.54
CA ARG A 102 -13.28 2.03 8.25
C ARG A 102 -12.05 1.14 8.09
N PHE A 103 -11.44 1.08 6.91
CA PHE A 103 -10.19 0.37 6.71
C PHE A 103 -9.04 1.01 7.49
N MET A 104 -8.93 2.34 7.50
CA MET A 104 -7.92 3.04 8.32
C MET A 104 -8.06 2.75 9.83
N LEU A 105 -9.29 2.63 10.33
CA LEU A 105 -9.55 2.23 11.71
C LEU A 105 -9.08 0.80 11.97
N ARG A 106 -9.40 -0.15 11.07
CA ARG A 106 -8.94 -1.55 11.18
C ARG A 106 -7.42 -1.66 11.14
N ASP A 107 -6.77 -0.91 10.26
CA ASP A 107 -5.30 -0.85 10.17
C ASP A 107 -4.69 -0.37 11.49
N SER A 108 -5.31 0.63 12.13
CA SER A 108 -4.85 1.15 13.43
C SER A 108 -5.08 0.13 14.56
N ILE A 109 -6.22 -0.56 14.59
CA ILE A 109 -6.52 -1.62 15.55
C ILE A 109 -5.51 -2.76 15.42
N ASP A 110 -5.23 -3.18 14.20
CA ASP A 110 -4.26 -4.24 13.94
C ASP A 110 -2.83 -3.81 14.28
N LEU A 111 -2.47 -2.54 14.04
CA LEU A 111 -1.18 -1.99 14.44
C LEU A 111 -0.96 -2.15 15.95
N ARG A 112 -1.98 -1.84 16.76
CA ARG A 112 -1.93 -2.04 18.22
C ARG A 112 -1.84 -3.52 18.59
N LYS A 113 -2.65 -4.39 17.97
CA LYS A 113 -2.58 -5.85 18.19
C LYS A 113 -1.21 -6.42 17.86
N ASN A 114 -0.53 -5.87 16.87
CA ASN A 114 0.83 -6.23 16.49
C ASN A 114 1.90 -5.49 17.32
N LYS A 115 1.57 -5.07 18.55
CA LYS A 115 2.48 -4.36 19.47
C LYS A 115 3.17 -3.15 18.81
N TRP A 116 2.42 -2.40 18.00
CA TRP A 116 2.86 -1.20 17.29
C TRP A 116 3.96 -1.43 16.23
N GLN A 117 4.22 -2.69 15.86
CA GLN A 117 5.17 -3.00 14.80
C GLN A 117 4.51 -2.83 13.43
N GLN A 118 5.08 -1.98 12.58
CA GLN A 118 4.61 -1.81 11.21
C GLN A 118 4.88 -3.07 10.38
N ARG A 119 3.81 -3.70 9.88
CA ARG A 119 3.89 -4.93 9.07
C ARG A 119 4.61 -4.75 7.72
N ARG A 120 4.70 -3.53 7.22
CA ARG A 120 5.45 -3.16 6.00
C ARG A 120 6.35 -1.98 6.34
N LYS A 121 7.64 -2.08 6.01
CA LYS A 121 8.46 -0.87 5.85
C LYS A 121 7.79 -0.06 4.74
N VAL A 122 7.51 1.22 4.99
CA VAL A 122 7.15 2.14 3.92
C VAL A 122 8.36 2.17 2.99
N GLU A 123 8.30 1.43 1.89
CA GLU A 123 9.29 1.53 0.83
C GLU A 123 9.17 2.95 0.27
N GLY A 124 10.01 3.84 0.79
CA GLY A 124 10.25 5.12 0.14
C GLY A 124 10.84 4.88 -1.25
N PRO A 125 10.78 5.87 -2.15
CA PRO A 125 11.51 5.77 -3.41
C PRO A 125 12.97 5.42 -3.11
N LYS A 126 13.43 4.29 -3.66
CA LYS A 126 14.83 3.85 -3.53
C LYS A 126 15.74 5.01 -3.91
N LYS A 127 16.86 5.18 -3.19
CA LYS A 127 17.87 6.16 -3.59
C LYS A 127 18.37 5.82 -4.99
N ILE A 128 18.67 6.83 -5.81
CA ILE A 128 19.20 6.66 -7.17
C ILE A 128 20.40 5.69 -7.20
N ASP A 129 21.24 5.73 -6.16
CA ASP A 129 22.41 4.87 -5.99
C ASP A 129 22.04 3.39 -5.84
N GLU A 130 20.93 3.09 -5.15
CA GLU A 130 20.44 1.72 -4.98
C GLU A 130 19.89 1.16 -6.30
N VAL A 131 19.25 2.00 -7.11
CA VAL A 131 18.78 1.63 -8.45
C VAL A 131 19.95 1.34 -9.39
N HIS A 132 21.01 2.15 -9.38
CA HIS A 132 22.20 1.92 -10.18
C HIS A 132 22.95 0.65 -9.75
N ARG A 133 23.02 0.38 -8.45
CA ARG A 133 23.66 -0.82 -7.91
C ARG A 133 22.90 -2.10 -8.28
N ASP A 134 21.57 -2.09 -8.14
CA ASP A 134 20.70 -3.21 -8.54
C ASP A 134 20.83 -3.46 -10.06
N ALA A 135 20.85 -2.40 -10.88
CA ALA A 135 21.04 -2.50 -12.33
C ALA A 135 22.44 -2.97 -12.76
N ALA A 136 23.49 -2.68 -11.98
CA ALA A 136 24.83 -3.18 -12.22
C ALA A 136 24.95 -4.66 -11.86
N GLN A 137 24.35 -5.07 -10.73
CA GLN A 137 24.29 -6.47 -10.32
C GLN A 137 23.48 -7.32 -11.29
N GLU A 138 22.36 -6.81 -11.80
CA GLU A 138 21.56 -7.52 -12.79
C GLU A 138 22.31 -7.67 -14.13
N ARG A 139 23.00 -6.63 -14.59
CA ARG A 139 23.85 -6.73 -15.80
C ARG A 139 24.99 -7.74 -15.64
N HIS A 140 25.62 -7.79 -14.47
CA HIS A 140 26.67 -8.77 -14.18
C HIS A 140 26.14 -10.21 -14.04
N ALA A 141 24.94 -10.36 -13.47
CA ALA A 141 24.25 -11.65 -13.40
C ALA A 141 23.78 -12.13 -14.78
N GLN A 142 23.34 -11.22 -15.65
CA GLN A 142 22.98 -11.56 -17.03
C GLN A 142 24.21 -11.93 -17.86
N SER A 143 25.33 -11.20 -17.75
CA SER A 143 26.57 -11.52 -18.47
C SER A 143 27.16 -12.87 -18.04
N SER A 144 27.11 -13.19 -16.74
CA SER A 144 27.60 -14.49 -16.24
C SER A 144 26.70 -15.67 -16.66
N ARG A 145 25.39 -15.46 -16.82
CA ARG A 145 24.48 -16.47 -17.39
C ARG A 145 24.77 -16.75 -18.86
N LEU A 146 25.08 -15.72 -19.65
CA LEU A 146 25.43 -15.86 -21.07
C LEU A 146 26.80 -16.53 -21.27
N ALA A 147 27.76 -16.27 -20.38
CA ALA A 147 29.09 -16.90 -20.43
C ALA A 147 29.08 -18.41 -20.13
N ARG A 148 28.09 -18.89 -19.36
CA ARG A 148 27.98 -20.32 -18.98
C ARG A 148 27.32 -21.19 -20.07
N GLY A 149 26.86 -20.60 -21.18
CA GLY A 149 26.18 -21.29 -22.28
C GLY A 149 27.06 -21.78 -23.43
N SER A 150 28.40 -21.64 -23.36
CA SER A 150 29.26 -21.82 -24.55
C SER A 150 30.39 -22.86 -24.44
N VAL A 151 30.29 -23.86 -23.57
CA VAL A 151 31.29 -24.95 -23.53
C VAL A 151 30.63 -26.32 -23.36
N VAL A 152 30.25 -26.96 -24.47
CA VAL A 152 30.35 -28.42 -24.64
C VAL A 152 30.80 -28.69 -26.08
N GLY A 153 32.12 -28.81 -26.26
CA GLY A 153 32.75 -29.36 -27.45
C GLY A 153 33.38 -30.72 -27.12
N SER A 154 33.04 -31.72 -27.92
CA SER A 154 33.89 -32.82 -28.44
C SER A 154 34.59 -33.80 -27.48
N GLY A 155 34.19 -35.08 -27.52
CA GLY A 155 34.96 -36.23 -27.00
C GLY A 155 34.21 -37.57 -27.06
N PRO A 156 34.83 -38.75 -27.26
CA PRO A 156 34.41 -39.71 -28.30
C PRO A 156 33.55 -40.90 -27.86
N ARG A 157 32.78 -41.43 -28.83
CA ARG A 157 32.03 -42.69 -28.81
C ARG A 157 32.94 -43.92 -28.77
N ARG A 158 32.68 -44.86 -27.85
CA ARG A 158 32.96 -46.31 -28.02
C ARG A 158 31.94 -47.17 -27.25
N GLY A 159 31.14 -47.91 -28.03
CA GLY A 159 30.78 -49.31 -27.75
C GLY A 159 29.61 -49.62 -26.80
N ALA A 160 28.42 -49.87 -27.36
CA ALA A 160 27.54 -50.98 -26.98
C ALA A 160 26.44 -51.16 -28.04
N ALA A 161 26.31 -52.37 -28.58
CA ALA A 161 25.29 -52.79 -29.54
C ALA A 161 23.94 -53.09 -28.85
N PRO A 162 22.82 -53.17 -29.60
CA PRO A 162 21.46 -53.08 -29.07
C PRO A 162 20.88 -54.45 -28.70
N MET A 163 20.00 -54.50 -27.71
CA MET A 163 19.11 -55.64 -27.49
C MET A 163 17.66 -55.17 -27.53
N ASP A 164 16.99 -55.69 -28.54
CA ASP A 164 15.58 -55.56 -28.88
C ASP A 164 14.79 -56.63 -28.11
N TYR A 165 13.68 -56.24 -27.47
CA TYR A 165 12.63 -57.18 -27.10
C TYR A 165 11.28 -56.45 -27.10
N GLY A 166 10.55 -56.52 -28.21
CA GLY A 166 9.08 -56.48 -28.18
C GLY A 166 8.51 -57.90 -28.06
N PRO A 167 7.19 -58.12 -28.27
CA PRO A 167 6.04 -57.23 -28.09
C PRO A 167 4.86 -57.94 -27.38
N ARG A 168 3.90 -57.20 -26.81
CA ARG A 168 2.50 -57.69 -26.70
C ARG A 168 1.51 -56.52 -26.57
N GLY A 169 0.64 -56.38 -27.58
CA GLY A 169 -0.51 -55.47 -27.61
C GLY A 169 -1.65 -55.91 -26.68
N SER A 170 -2.80 -55.21 -26.59
CA SER A 170 -3.42 -54.27 -27.53
C SER A 170 -4.52 -53.42 -26.86
N ALA A 171 -4.90 -52.34 -27.58
CA ALA A 171 -6.21 -51.64 -27.64
C ALA A 171 -6.51 -50.58 -26.54
N ALA A 172 -7.05 -49.39 -26.81
CA ALA A 172 -7.66 -48.79 -28.02
C ALA A 172 -7.42 -47.25 -28.02
N ALA A 173 -7.14 -46.63 -29.17
CA ALA A 173 -8.01 -45.73 -29.95
C ALA A 173 -8.46 -44.46 -29.17
N LEU A 174 -8.30 -43.20 -29.62
CA LEU A 174 -8.55 -42.60 -30.93
C LEU A 174 -7.80 -41.25 -31.04
N ALA A 175 -7.49 -40.86 -32.28
CA ALA A 175 -6.85 -39.60 -32.64
C ALA A 175 -7.83 -38.40 -32.67
N SER A 176 -7.29 -37.18 -32.62
CA SER A 176 -7.89 -36.01 -33.29
C SER A 176 -6.82 -35.01 -33.75
N PRO A 177 -6.98 -34.41 -34.96
CA PRO A 177 -6.03 -33.50 -35.58
C PRO A 177 -6.42 -32.00 -35.53
N SER A 178 -5.45 -31.17 -35.94
CA SER A 178 -5.46 -29.73 -36.32
C SER A 178 -6.77 -29.00 -36.60
N SER A 179 -6.79 -27.70 -36.27
CA SER A 179 -7.25 -26.65 -37.21
C SER A 179 -6.72 -25.25 -36.82
N GLN A 180 -6.36 -24.49 -37.86
CA GLN A 180 -5.87 -23.11 -37.84
C GLN A 180 -7.04 -22.10 -37.93
N GLN A 181 -6.67 -20.82 -37.69
CA GLN A 181 -7.06 -19.62 -38.46
C GLN A 181 -8.25 -18.74 -38.03
N VAL A 182 -8.16 -17.49 -38.55
CA VAL A 182 -9.05 -16.31 -38.54
C VAL A 182 -8.79 -15.31 -37.38
N GLY A 183 -8.53 -14.01 -37.54
CA GLY A 183 -8.55 -13.10 -38.70
C GLY A 183 -9.26 -11.76 -38.41
N HIS A 184 -8.49 -10.68 -38.22
CA HIS A 184 -8.72 -9.22 -38.46
C HIS A 184 -9.89 -8.37 -37.90
N ARG A 185 -9.52 -7.27 -37.21
CA ARG A 185 -9.69 -5.80 -37.53
C ARG A 185 -9.22 -4.99 -36.30
N GLY A 186 -8.43 -3.91 -36.32
CA GLY A 186 -8.21 -2.83 -37.27
C GLY A 186 -8.61 -1.50 -36.59
N MET A 187 -7.66 -0.67 -36.16
CA MET A 187 -7.90 0.70 -35.67
C MET A 187 -6.91 1.67 -36.34
N PRO A 188 -7.37 2.84 -36.83
CA PRO A 188 -6.57 3.68 -37.73
C PRO A 188 -5.68 4.71 -37.01
N SER A 189 -4.64 5.09 -37.74
CA SER A 189 -3.70 6.17 -37.46
C SER A 189 -4.31 7.55 -37.68
N HIS A 190 -4.01 8.51 -36.80
CA HIS A 190 -4.05 9.94 -37.14
C HIS A 190 -2.66 10.57 -37.08
N SER A 191 -2.33 11.19 -38.20
CA SER A 191 -1.07 11.80 -38.58
C SER A 191 -0.90 13.20 -37.99
N ARG A 192 0.37 13.60 -37.82
CA ARG A 192 0.83 14.96 -37.51
C ARG A 192 0.42 15.98 -38.59
N GLY A 193 0.15 17.21 -38.15
CA GLY A 193 0.19 18.43 -38.96
C GLY A 193 0.77 19.60 -38.13
N PHE A 194 1.65 20.40 -38.75
CA PHE A 194 2.38 21.54 -38.19
C PHE A 194 1.82 22.88 -38.73
N GLY A 195 1.91 23.94 -37.91
CA GLY A 195 1.88 25.38 -38.29
C GLY A 195 0.49 25.99 -38.53
N THR A 196 0.19 27.29 -38.33
CA THR A 196 0.86 28.51 -37.82
C THR A 196 -0.21 29.62 -37.84
N GLN A 197 -0.18 30.59 -36.90
CA GLN A 197 -0.67 31.99 -36.99
C GLN A 197 -2.20 32.21 -37.25
N ASP A 198 -2.91 33.26 -36.81
CA ASP A 198 -2.65 34.51 -36.08
C ASP A 198 -4.02 35.09 -35.62
N ILE A 199 -3.97 36.27 -34.98
CA ILE A 199 -5.00 37.33 -34.85
C ILE A 199 -5.62 37.53 -33.45
N ARG A 200 -5.41 38.78 -33.02
CA ARG A 200 -5.94 39.56 -31.89
C ARG A 200 -7.44 39.46 -31.64
#